data_AF-A0A0Q8EUA3-F1
#
_entry.id   AF-A0A0Q8EUA3-F1
#
_cell.length_a   1.000
_cell.length_b   1.000
_cell.length_c   1.000
_cell.angle_alpha   90.00
_cell.angle_beta   90.00
_cell.angle_gamma   90.00
#
_symmetry.space_group_name_H-M   'P 1'
#
loop_
_entity.id
_entity.type
_entity.pdbx_description
1 polymer ?
#
loop_
_entity_poly.entity_id
_entity_poly.type
_entity_poly.pdbx_seq_one_letter_code
_entity_poly.pdbx_strand_id
1 'polypeptide(L)'
;MADKPLLPETEAACSLVGGWWERRGLPPGGPYVCDFPARDARKICTDNRQCEGRCLVAADIAKGSPALGSCSDSIRTYGCFKQIEDGVVQHVCVDGT
;
A
#
# COMPACT_ATOMS: atom_id res chain seq x y z
N MET A 1 -0.62 15.06 6.60
CA MET A 1 -0.50 13.61 6.81
C MET A 1 -1.87 13.03 6.51
N ALA A 2 -1.97 11.89 5.85
CA ALA A 2 -3.25 11.21 5.60
C ALA A 2 -3.61 10.31 6.78
N ASP A 3 -4.90 10.21 7.07
CA ASP A 3 -5.44 9.27 8.04
C ASP A 3 -5.39 7.86 7.45
N LYS A 4 -4.41 7.05 7.86
CA LYS A 4 -4.32 5.66 7.43
C LYS A 4 -5.44 4.86 8.07
N PRO A 5 -6.34 4.25 7.29
CA PRO A 5 -7.50 3.61 7.85
C PRO A 5 -7.14 2.28 8.51
N LEU A 6 -7.86 1.95 9.59
CA LEU A 6 -7.75 0.67 10.26
C LEU A 6 -8.48 -0.41 9.45
N LEU A 7 -7.76 -1.46 9.09
CA LEU A 7 -8.30 -2.58 8.31
C LEU A 7 -8.87 -3.64 9.26
N PRO A 8 -10.12 -4.09 9.06
CA PRO A 8 -10.67 -5.17 9.85
C PRO A 8 -9.87 -6.48 9.70
N GLU A 9 -9.80 -7.25 10.78
CA GLU A 9 -9.08 -8.54 10.83
C GLU A 9 -10.01 -9.75 10.62
N THR A 10 -11.29 -9.53 10.33
CA THR A 10 -12.26 -10.59 10.06
C THR A 10 -12.99 -10.36 8.74
N GLU A 11 -13.34 -11.45 8.06
CA GLU A 11 -14.08 -11.43 6.79
C GLU A 11 -15.42 -10.70 6.90
N ALA A 12 -16.17 -10.96 7.96
CA ALA A 12 -17.46 -10.32 8.21
C ALA A 12 -17.32 -8.80 8.35
N ALA A 13 -16.35 -8.34 9.15
CA ALA A 13 -16.11 -6.91 9.33
C ALA A 13 -15.56 -6.25 8.06
N CYS A 14 -14.71 -6.94 7.30
CA CYS A 14 -14.22 -6.48 6.01
C CYS A 14 -15.36 -6.26 5.01
N SER A 15 -16.27 -7.23 4.91
CA SER A 15 -17.43 -7.16 4.02
C SER A 15 -18.39 -6.03 4.41
N LEU A 16 -18.57 -5.79 5.71
CA LEU A 16 -19.43 -4.71 6.23
C LEU A 16 -18.92 -3.31 5.86
N VAL A 17 -17.60 -3.13 5.78
CA VAL A 17 -16.99 -1.84 5.38
C VAL A 17 -16.77 -1.73 3.87
N GLY A 18 -17.25 -2.71 3.09
CA GLY A 18 -17.11 -2.73 1.63
C GLY A 18 -15.69 -3.06 1.14
N GLY A 19 -14.86 -3.66 1.99
CA GLY A 19 -13.58 -4.22 1.61
C GLY A 19 -13.73 -5.61 0.97
N TRP A 20 -12.64 -6.12 0.43
CA TRP A 20 -12.57 -7.48 -0.11
C TRP A 20 -11.67 -8.34 0.78
N TRP A 21 -12.12 -9.59 0.99
CA TRP A 21 -11.40 -10.58 1.78
C TRP A 21 -10.70 -11.55 0.84
N GLU A 22 -9.39 -11.48 0.77
CA GLU A 22 -8.63 -12.28 -0.18
C GLU A 22 -7.37 -12.88 0.43
N ARG A 23 -6.93 -13.99 -0.17
CA ARG A 23 -5.67 -14.62 0.19
C ARG A 23 -4.52 -13.79 -0.39
N ARG A 24 -3.68 -13.25 0.48
CA ARG A 24 -2.45 -12.54 0.09
C ARG A 24 -1.23 -13.33 0.55
N GLY A 25 -0.08 -13.11 -0.07
CA GLY A 25 1.16 -13.85 0.22
C GLY A 25 1.48 -14.97 -0.79
N LEU A 26 2.63 -15.63 -0.60
CA LEU A 26 3.10 -16.70 -1.48
C LEU A 26 2.24 -17.97 -1.32
N PRO A 27 1.79 -18.61 -2.43
CA PRO A 27 1.13 -19.91 -2.37
C PRO A 27 2.07 -20.99 -1.78
N PRO A 28 1.57 -21.98 -1.01
CA PRO A 28 0.16 -22.24 -0.68
C PRO A 28 -0.32 -21.63 0.67
N GLY A 29 0.54 -20.89 1.39
CA GLY A 29 0.39 -20.63 2.83
C GLY A 29 -0.03 -19.24 3.28
N GLY A 30 -0.30 -18.30 2.37
CA GLY A 30 -0.61 -16.92 2.74
C GLY A 30 -1.96 -16.73 3.48
N PRO A 31 -2.05 -15.82 4.48
CA PRO A 31 -3.27 -15.46 5.20
C PRO A 31 -4.34 -14.80 4.31
N TYR A 32 -5.59 -14.94 4.73
CA TYR A 32 -6.66 -14.07 4.26
C TYR A 32 -6.65 -12.76 5.03
N VAL A 33 -6.80 -11.67 4.31
CA VAL A 33 -6.73 -10.31 4.86
C VAL A 33 -7.73 -9.41 4.17
N CYS A 34 -8.16 -8.38 4.89
CA CYS A 34 -8.97 -7.32 4.33
C CYS A 34 -8.10 -6.29 3.62
N ASP A 35 -8.55 -5.87 2.45
CA ASP A 35 -8.02 -4.74 1.70
C ASP A 35 -9.17 -4.01 0.98
N PHE A 36 -8.96 -2.76 0.61
CA PHE A 36 -9.98 -1.92 -0.02
C PHE A 36 -9.35 -0.79 -0.83
N PRO A 37 -10.11 -0.11 -1.71
CA PRO A 37 -9.55 0.91 -2.59
C PRO A 37 -9.24 2.18 -1.79
N ALA A 38 -8.05 2.73 -1.98
CA ALA A 38 -7.64 3.97 -1.34
C ALA A 38 -8.43 5.15 -1.92
N ARG A 39 -8.92 6.03 -1.06
CA ARG A 39 -9.72 7.20 -1.48
C ARG A 39 -8.88 8.27 -2.16
N ASP A 40 -7.58 8.22 -1.92
CA ASP A 40 -6.58 9.12 -2.48
C ASP A 40 -5.75 8.50 -3.60
N ALA A 41 -6.20 7.37 -4.15
CA ALA A 41 -5.56 6.70 -5.28
C ALA A 41 -5.12 7.68 -6.38
N ARG A 42 -3.89 7.50 -6.84
CA ARG A 42 -3.21 8.29 -7.89
C ARG A 42 -2.97 9.78 -7.57
N LYS A 43 -3.30 10.27 -6.38
CA LYS A 43 -2.86 11.62 -5.97
C LYS A 43 -1.35 11.69 -5.91
N ILE A 44 -0.77 12.80 -6.37
CA ILE A 44 0.67 13.03 -6.31
C ILE A 44 1.10 13.18 -4.84
N CYS A 45 2.20 12.52 -4.49
CA CYS A 45 2.74 12.52 -3.13
C CYS A 45 4.27 12.66 -3.16
N THR A 46 4.80 13.27 -2.10
CA THR A 46 6.24 13.41 -1.84
C THR A 46 6.69 12.59 -0.62
N ASP A 47 5.75 11.95 0.07
CA ASP A 47 6.01 11.18 1.28
C ASP A 47 4.89 10.14 1.48
N ASN A 48 5.27 8.92 1.88
CA ASN A 48 4.36 7.81 2.15
C ASN A 48 3.24 8.14 3.17
N ARG A 49 3.50 9.07 4.10
CA ARG A 49 2.55 9.50 5.13
C ARG A 49 1.47 10.44 4.59
N GLN A 50 1.52 10.80 3.31
CA GLN A 50 0.49 11.58 2.63
C GLN A 50 -0.60 10.72 1.98
N CYS A 51 -0.42 9.40 1.96
CA CYS A 51 -1.37 8.47 1.37
C CYS A 51 -2.04 7.59 2.43
N GLU A 52 -3.31 7.23 2.24
CA GLU A 52 -3.99 6.17 3.01
C GLU A 52 -3.22 4.85 2.85
N GLY A 53 -2.88 4.49 1.60
CA GLY A 53 -2.03 3.36 1.25
C GLY A 53 -0.53 3.69 1.24
N ARG A 54 0.13 3.57 0.08
CA ARG A 54 1.55 3.83 -0.10
C ARG A 54 1.81 4.91 -1.15
N CYS A 55 2.86 5.72 -0.97
CA CYS A 55 3.30 6.66 -2.01
C CYS A 55 4.25 5.94 -2.99
N LEU A 56 3.71 5.36 -4.07
CA LEU A 56 4.46 4.52 -5.00
C LEU A 56 5.20 5.35 -6.06
N VAL A 57 6.33 4.84 -6.51
CA VAL A 57 7.15 5.45 -7.57
C VAL A 57 7.60 4.39 -8.57
N ALA A 58 7.89 4.81 -9.81
CA ALA A 58 8.33 3.93 -10.87
C ALA A 58 9.58 3.11 -10.48
N ALA A 59 9.60 1.85 -10.92
CA ALA A 59 10.61 0.87 -10.50
C ALA A 59 12.02 1.15 -11.05
N ASP A 60 12.15 1.97 -12.08
CA ASP A 60 13.41 2.38 -12.71
C ASP A 60 14.12 3.51 -11.95
N ILE A 61 13.41 4.27 -11.12
CA ILE A 61 14.02 5.35 -10.32
C ILE A 61 14.91 4.78 -9.23
N ALA A 62 16.17 5.20 -9.17
CA ALA A 62 17.14 4.68 -8.21
C ALA A 62 16.76 4.97 -6.75
N LYS A 63 17.09 4.03 -5.84
CA LYS A 63 16.93 4.23 -4.40
C LYS A 63 17.79 5.41 -3.95
N GLY A 64 17.26 6.24 -3.06
CA GLY A 64 17.91 7.44 -2.53
C GLY A 64 17.79 8.67 -3.43
N SER A 65 17.25 8.53 -4.65
CA SER A 65 16.98 9.68 -5.51
C SER A 65 15.73 10.43 -5.02
N PRO A 66 15.70 11.77 -5.16
CA PRO A 66 14.47 12.53 -4.99
C PRO A 66 13.52 12.24 -6.15
N ALA A 67 12.23 12.11 -5.87
CA ALA A 67 11.21 11.84 -6.87
C ALA A 67 9.83 12.36 -6.41
N LEU A 68 8.86 12.29 -7.31
CA LEU A 68 7.43 12.39 -7.00
C LEU A 68 6.77 11.05 -7.26
N GLY A 69 5.81 10.70 -6.41
CA GLY A 69 5.11 9.44 -6.45
C GLY A 69 3.62 9.66 -6.62
N SER A 70 2.89 8.56 -6.65
CA SER A 70 1.42 8.54 -6.66
C SER A 70 0.91 7.59 -5.59
N CYS A 71 -0.13 8.00 -4.86
CA CYS A 71 -0.77 7.12 -3.89
C CYS A 71 -1.31 5.86 -4.57
N SER A 72 -1.10 4.71 -3.91
CA SER A 72 -1.53 3.39 -4.38
C SER A 72 -3.04 3.30 -4.56
N ASP A 73 -3.49 2.39 -5.43
CA ASP A 73 -4.92 2.19 -5.68
C ASP A 73 -5.64 1.51 -4.51
N SER A 74 -4.92 0.73 -3.68
CA SER A 74 -5.41 0.04 -2.50
C SER A 74 -4.66 0.46 -1.24
N ILE A 75 -5.23 0.19 -0.06
CA ILE A 75 -4.58 0.47 1.22
C ILE A 75 -3.36 -0.42 1.43
N ARG A 76 -3.47 -1.71 1.09
CA ARG A 76 -2.35 -2.64 1.19
C ARG A 76 -1.64 -2.76 -0.15
N THR A 77 -0.31 -2.77 -0.10
CA THR A 77 0.56 -3.08 -1.25
C THR A 77 1.46 -4.23 -0.84
N TYR A 78 1.56 -5.24 -1.71
CA TYR A 78 2.30 -6.48 -1.45
C TYR A 78 3.44 -6.66 -2.44
N GLY A 79 4.39 -7.52 -2.07
CA GLY A 79 5.57 -7.79 -2.87
C GLY A 79 6.62 -6.68 -2.72
N CYS A 80 7.56 -6.66 -3.65
CA CYS A 80 8.63 -5.65 -3.67
C CYS A 80 8.24 -4.49 -4.59
N PHE A 81 8.28 -3.29 -4.04
CA PHE A 81 7.95 -2.05 -4.75
C PHE A 81 8.83 -0.90 -4.26
N LYS A 82 8.83 0.19 -5.02
CA LYS A 82 9.48 1.43 -4.61
C LYS A 82 8.43 2.41 -4.11
N GLN A 83 8.75 3.07 -3.00
CA GLN A 83 7.92 4.11 -2.41
C GLN A 83 8.75 5.35 -2.11
N ILE A 84 8.11 6.48 -1.85
CA ILE A 84 8.79 7.69 -1.38
C ILE A 84 8.63 7.81 0.13
N GLU A 85 9.74 7.95 0.83
CA GLU A 85 9.78 8.16 2.27
C GLU A 85 10.81 9.25 2.57
N ASP A 86 10.40 10.25 3.36
CA ASP A 86 11.20 11.44 3.65
C ASP A 86 11.76 12.13 2.38
N GLY A 87 10.96 12.18 1.31
CA GLY A 87 11.30 12.84 0.05
C GLY A 87 12.23 12.07 -0.88
N VAL A 88 12.64 10.84 -0.53
CA VAL A 88 13.54 10.01 -1.34
C VAL A 88 12.96 8.63 -1.63
N VAL A 89 13.40 8.02 -2.73
CA VAL A 89 12.97 6.68 -3.10
C VAL A 89 13.55 5.63 -2.15
N GLN A 90 12.68 4.80 -1.59
CA GLN A 90 13.02 3.60 -0.83
C GLN A 90 12.54 2.35 -1.59
N HIS A 91 13.27 1.24 -1.40
CA HIS A 91 12.85 -0.07 -1.87
C HIS A 91 12.33 -0.86 -0.67
N VAL A 92 11.07 -1.27 -0.73
CA VAL A 92 10.38 -2.00 0.34
C VAL A 92 9.83 -3.29 -0.24
N CYS A 93 10.02 -4.39 0.50
CA CYS A 93 9.37 -5.66 0.23
C CYS A 93 8.43 -5.96 1.40
N VAL A 94 7.16 -6.12 1.10
CA VAL A 94 6.14 -6.49 2.09
C VAL A 94 5.71 -7.92 1.79
N ASP A 95 6.10 -8.82 2.69
CA ASP A 95 5.60 -10.20 2.67
C ASP A 95 4.14 -10.21 3.10
N GLY A 96 3.35 -11.01 2.39
CA GLY A 96 1.96 -11.25 2.72
C GLY A 96 1.77 -12.50 3.58
N THR A 97 2.79 -12.96 4.31
CA THR A 97 2.77 -14.18 5.14
C THR A 97 2.30 -13.92 6.56
#